data_AF-A0A8S3BSS6-F1
#
_entry.id   AF-A0A8S3BSS6-F1
#
_cell.length_a   1.000
_cell.length_b   1.000
_cell.length_c   1.000
_cell.angle_alpha   90.00
_cell.angle_beta   90.00
_cell.angle_gamma   90.00
#
_symmetry.space_group_name_H-M   'P 1'
#
loop_
_entity.id
_entity.type
_entity.pdbx_description
1 polymer ?
#
loop_
_entity_poly.entity_id
_entity_poly.type
_entity_poly.pdbx_seq_one_letter_code
_entity_poly.pdbx_strand_id
1 'polypeptide(L)' 'GDGTIKLWNFDSSPMLQATLSGHESVVYEARWHPRRPGLIASVSADCSLRLFDIKQSSNVISP' A
#
# COMPACT_ATOMS: atom_id res chain seq x y z
N GLY A 1 8.52 -8.28 10.48
CA GLY A 1 7.83 -7.45 9.48
C GLY A 1 7.91 -6.01 9.94
N ASP A 2 8.24 -5.09 9.04
CA ASP A 2 8.46 -3.67 9.33
C ASP A 2 7.16 -2.82 9.26
N GLY A 3 6.00 -3.47 9.09
CA GLY A 3 4.71 -2.80 8.93
C GLY A 3 4.53 -2.09 7.60
N THR A 4 5.44 -2.27 6.64
CA THR A 4 5.35 -1.61 5.33
C THR A 4 4.96 -2.56 4.21
N ILE A 5 4.31 -2.02 3.19
CA ILE A 5 4.04 -2.70 1.92
C ILE A 5 4.87 -2.02 0.84
N LYS A 6 5.63 -2.79 0.07
CA LYS A 6 6.52 -2.25 -0.97
C LYS A 6 5.96 -2.51 -2.35
N LEU A 7 5.86 -1.46 -3.16
CA LEU A 7 5.44 -1.54 -4.55
C LEU A 7 6.65 -1.48 -5.45
N TRP A 8 6.75 -2.45 -6.35
CA TRP A 8 7.87 -2.60 -7.27
C TRP A 8 7.35 -2.53 -8.70
N ASN A 9 8.06 -1.80 -9.55
CA ASN A 9 7.89 -1.82 -10.99
C ASN A 9 8.98 -2.73 -11.60
N PHE A 10 8.60 -3.56 -12.57
CA PHE A 10 9.47 -4.50 -13.29
C PHE A 10 9.47 -4.29 -14.82
N ASP A 11 8.85 -3.23 -15.34
CA ASP A 11 8.71 -2.97 -16.79
C ASP A 11 10.06 -2.83 -17.51
N SER A 12 11.08 -2.31 -16.83
CA SER A 12 12.46 -2.19 -17.35
C SER A 12 13.45 -2.90 -16.42
N SER A 13 13.57 -2.40 -15.19
CA SER A 13 14.39 -2.98 -14.14
C SER A 13 13.61 -2.96 -12.82
N PRO A 14 13.89 -3.88 -11.88
CA PRO A 14 13.28 -3.87 -10.56
C PRO A 14 13.53 -2.53 -9.86
N MET A 15 12.49 -1.72 -9.74
CA MET A 15 12.55 -0.41 -9.11
C MET A 15 11.47 -0.31 -8.03
N LEU A 16 11.88 0.06 -6.82
CA LEU A 16 10.94 0.36 -5.74
C LEU A 16 10.20 1.66 -6.09
N GLN A 17 8.92 1.55 -6.42
CA GLN A 17 8.07 2.67 -6.83
C GLN A 17 7.51 3.42 -5.61
N ALA A 18 7.12 2.70 -4.56
CA ALA A 18 6.57 3.29 -3.35
C ALA A 18 6.70 2.36 -2.13
N THR A 19 6.72 2.97 -0.95
CA THR A 19 6.52 2.29 0.33
C THR A 19 5.23 2.81 0.95
N LEU A 20 4.27 1.92 1.17
CA LEU A 20 3.01 2.23 1.82
C LEU A 20 3.16 1.96 3.32
N SER A 21 3.07 3.04 4.10
CA SER A 21 3.23 3.03 5.54
C SER A 21 1.89 3.28 6.23
N GLY A 22 1.74 2.79 7.45
CA GLY A 22 0.57 3.05 8.28
C GLY A 22 0.21 1.92 9.23
N HIS A 23 0.64 0.69 8.93
CA HIS A 23 0.53 -0.40 9.90
C HIS A 23 1.58 -0.25 11.00
N GLU A 24 1.19 -0.53 12.23
CA GLU A 24 2.05 -0.43 13.42
C GLU A 24 2.70 -1.79 13.78
N SER A 25 2.35 -2.83 13.02
CA SER A 25 2.85 -4.19 13.22
C SER A 25 2.92 -4.95 11.89
N VAL A 26 3.24 -6.24 11.95
CA VAL A 26 3.45 -7.11 10.79
C VAL A 26 2.23 -7.13 9.87
N VAL A 27 2.43 -6.81 8.60
CA VAL A 27 1.44 -7.03 7.54
C VAL A 27 1.45 -8.50 7.15
N TYR A 28 0.29 -9.15 7.23
CA TYR A 28 0.13 -10.57 6.89
C TYR A 28 -0.22 -10.77 5.42
N GLU A 29 -1.05 -9.89 4.85
CA GLU A 29 -1.48 -9.98 3.47
C GLU A 29 -1.73 -8.60 2.89
N ALA A 30 -1.43 -8.45 1.59
CA ALA A 30 -1.83 -7.30 0.79
C ALA A 30 -2.32 -7.78 -0.58
N ARG A 31 -3.44 -7.25 -1.06
CA ARG A 31 -4.01 -7.58 -2.38
C ARG A 31 -4.47 -6.35 -3.14
N TRP A 32 -4.26 -6.40 -4.45
CA TRP A 32 -4.89 -5.46 -5.38
C TRP A 32 -6.40 -5.68 -5.43
N HIS A 33 -7.14 -4.58 -5.54
CA HIS A 33 -8.55 -4.64 -5.84
C HIS A 33 -8.76 -5.19 -7.27
N PRO A 34 -9.65 -6.18 -7.48
CA PRO A 34 -9.74 -6.90 -8.75
C PRO A 34 -10.25 -6.07 -9.93
N ARG A 35 -10.91 -4.93 -9.67
CA ARG A 35 -11.54 -4.07 -10.69
C ARG A 35 -11.12 -2.61 -10.68
N ARG A 36 -10.42 -2.16 -9.64
CA ARG A 36 -10.08 -0.74 -9.44
C ARG A 36 -8.55 -0.64 -9.42
N PRO A 37 -7.93 -0.33 -10.58
CA PRO A 37 -6.49 -0.22 -10.67
C PRO A 37 -5.97 0.81 -9.66
N GLY A 38 -4.91 0.47 -8.94
CA GLY A 38 -4.32 1.36 -7.95
C GLY A 38 -4.93 1.28 -6.54
N LEU A 39 -5.97 0.47 -6.32
CA LEU A 39 -6.48 0.25 -4.96
C LEU A 39 -5.90 -1.05 -4.40
N ILE A 40 -5.38 -0.99 -3.18
CA ILE A 40 -4.82 -2.13 -2.44
C ILE A 40 -5.52 -2.23 -1.08
N ALA A 41 -5.81 -3.45 -0.64
CA ALA A 41 -6.22 -3.75 0.73
C ALA A 41 -5.12 -4.54 1.45
N SER A 42 -4.92 -4.27 2.74
CA SER A 42 -3.98 -5.03 3.58
C SER A 42 -4.52 -5.28 4.97
N VAL A 43 -4.03 -6.35 5.59
CA VAL A 43 -4.36 -6.75 6.97
C VAL A 43 -3.09 -6.99 7.79
N SER A 44 -3.13 -6.64 9.07
CA SER A 44 -1.96 -6.60 9.95
C SER A 44 -2.25 -7.14 11.33
N ALA A 45 -1.18 -7.50 12.05
CA ALA A 45 -1.18 -7.86 13.45
C ALA A 45 -1.59 -6.70 14.39
N ASP A 46 -1.65 -5.46 13.89
CA ASP A 46 -2.15 -4.29 14.62
C ASP A 46 -3.69 -4.23 14.70
N CYS A 47 -4.38 -5.31 14.37
CA CYS A 47 -5.84 -5.41 14.35
C CYS A 47 -6.54 -4.46 13.37
N SER A 48 -5.83 -3.97 12.34
CA SER A 48 -6.41 -3.10 11.32
C SER A 48 -6.41 -3.71 9.91
N LEU A 49 -7.41 -3.29 9.14
CA LEU A 49 -7.43 -3.37 7.68
C LEU A 49 -7.24 -1.97 7.12
N ARG A 50 -6.37 -1.82 6.12
CA ARG A 50 -6.13 -0.53 5.45
C ARG A 50 -6.38 -0.62 3.94
N LEU A 51 -6.86 0.47 3.38
CA LEU A 51 -6.99 0.68 1.95
C LEU A 51 -5.99 1.75 1.50
N PHE A 52 -5.24 1.45 0.45
CA PHE A 52 -4.30 2.38 -0.17
C PHE A 52 -4.73 2.63 -1.62
N ASP A 53 -5.07 3.87 -1.94
CA ASP A 53 -5.26 4.31 -3.32
C ASP A 53 -3.97 5.01 -3.80
N ILE A 54 -3.20 4.33 -4.63
CA ILE A 54 -1.92 4.83 -5.16
C ILE A 54 -2.08 5.69 -6.42
N LYS A 55 -3.30 5.80 -6.95
CA LYS A 55 -3.61 6.69 -8.08
C LYS A 55 -4.20 8.02 -7.62
N GLN A 56 -4.68 8.09 -6.38
CA GLN A 56 -5.10 9.34 -5.79
C GLN A 56 -3.87 10.22 -5.54
N SER A 57 -3.66 11.20 -6.42
CA SER A 57 -2.76 12.32 -6.12
C SER A 57 -3.15 12.87 -4.76
N SER A 58 -2.19 13.00 -3.86
CA SER A 58 -2.38 13.51 -2.51
C SER A 58 -3.13 14.85 -2.54
N ASN A 59 -4.45 14.81 -2.45
CA ASN A 59 -5.24 15.96 -2.04
C ASN A 59 -5.03 16.05 -0.53
N VAL A 60 -3.87 16.59 -0.16
CA VAL A 60 -3.66 17.12 1.18
C VAL A 60 -4.62 18.30 1.26
N ILE A 61 -5.80 18.09 1.83
CA ILE A 61 -6.54 19.20 2.40
C ILE A 61 -5.77 19.54 3.67
N SER A 62 -4.79 20.44 3.52
CA SER A 62 -4.22 21.15 4.65
C SER A 62 -5.34 21.99 5.29
N PRO A 63 -5.42 22.05 6.63
CA PRO A 63 -6.47 22.77 7.34
C PRO A 63 -6.51 24.27 6.99
#